data_AF-A0A093ZI75-F1
#
_entry.id   AF-A0A093ZI75-F1
#
_cell.length_a   1.000
_cell.length_b   1.000
_cell.length_c   1.000
_cell.angle_alpha   90.00
_cell.angle_beta   90.00
_cell.angle_gamma   90.00
#
_symmetry.space_group_name_H-M   'P 1'
#
loop_
_entity.id
_entity.type
_entity.pdbx_description
1 polymer ?
#
loop_
_entity_poly.entity_id
_entity_poly.type
_entity_poly.pdbx_seq_one_letter_code
_entity_poly.pdbx_strand_id
1 'polypeptide(L)' 'MRDGEGWNEQADFWDRLEGFVGRDGWTSNETYEEALKMFASLREEGLKQMTGEERDDFEKRTKWASTAD' A
#
# COMPACT_ATOMS: atom_id res chain seq x y z
N MET A 1 -27.04 7.05 -3.74
CA MET A 1 -25.95 6.45 -4.52
C MET A 1 -24.69 7.16 -4.11
N ARG A 2 -23.88 6.54 -3.25
CA ARG A 2 -22.66 7.15 -2.69
C ARG A 2 -21.47 6.19 -2.88
N ASP A 3 -21.52 5.43 -3.97
CA ASP A 3 -20.68 4.24 -4.20
C ASP A 3 -19.62 4.49 -5.28
N GLY A 4 -19.12 5.73 -5.37
CA GLY A 4 -18.14 6.13 -6.39
C GLY A 4 -17.21 7.28 -5.99
N GLU A 5 -17.47 7.97 -4.87
CA GLU A 5 -16.54 8.95 -4.31
C GLU A 5 -15.35 8.18 -3.71
N GLY A 6 -14.21 8.22 -4.40
CA GLY A 6 -12.98 7.54 -4.02
C GLY A 6 -12.49 6.50 -5.03
N TRP A 7 -13.40 5.79 -5.72
CA TRP A 7 -13.00 4.68 -6.61
C TRP A 7 -12.01 5.11 -7.71
N ASN A 8 -12.16 6.34 -8.21
CA ASN A 8 -11.20 6.95 -9.13
C ASN A 8 -9.86 7.30 -8.45
N GLU A 9 -9.86 7.77 -7.20
CA GLU A 9 -8.61 8.08 -6.47
C GLU A 9 -7.82 6.82 -6.12
N GLN A 10 -8.49 5.73 -5.74
CA GLN A 10 -7.82 4.45 -5.54
C GLN A 10 -7.31 3.87 -6.87
N ALA A 11 -8.07 4.00 -7.96
CA ALA A 11 -7.61 3.59 -9.29
C ALA A 11 -6.40 4.43 -9.75
N ASP A 12 -6.46 5.76 -9.64
CA ASP A 12 -5.37 6.66 -9.99
C ASP A 12 -4.12 6.42 -9.14
N PHE A 13 -4.29 6.04 -7.86
CA PHE A 13 -3.19 5.62 -7.01
C PHE A 13 -2.50 4.38 -7.58
N TRP A 14 -3.25 3.34 -7.94
CA TRP A 14 -2.68 2.11 -8.51
C TRP A 14 -2.11 2.33 -9.91
N ASP A 15 -2.72 3.17 -10.75
CA ASP A 15 -2.21 3.52 -12.08
C ASP A 15 -0.87 4.26 -11.99
N ARG A 16 -0.64 5.07 -10.94
CA ARG A 16 0.67 5.70 -10.70
C ARG A 16 1.76 4.73 -10.27
N LEU A 17 1.37 3.52 -9.84
CA LEU A 17 2.29 2.44 -9.46
C LEU A 17 2.52 1.44 -10.60
N GLU A 18 1.85 1.64 -11.74
CA GLU A 18 2.03 0.84 -12.95
C GLU A 18 3.52 0.81 -13.36
N GLY A 19 4.06 -0.39 -13.52
CA GLY A 19 5.49 -0.64 -13.75
C GLY A 19 6.24 -1.17 -12.52
N PHE A 20 5.73 -0.95 -11.30
CA PHE A 20 6.26 -1.56 -10.07
C PHE A 20 5.30 -2.60 -9.49
N VAL A 21 4.01 -2.28 -9.47
CA VAL A 21 2.93 -3.16 -8.99
C VAL A 21 1.73 -2.99 -9.92
N GLY A 22 1.23 -4.10 -10.44
CA GLY A 22 -0.01 -4.14 -11.22
C GLY A 22 -1.21 -3.79 -10.35
N ARG A 23 -2.29 -3.35 -10.97
CA ARG A 23 -3.54 -2.96 -10.28
C ARG A 23 -4.18 -4.11 -9.47
N ASP A 24 -3.84 -5.35 -9.79
CA ASP A 24 -4.23 -6.57 -9.07
C ASP A 24 -3.32 -6.87 -7.86
N GLY A 25 -2.30 -6.06 -7.61
CA GLY A 25 -1.28 -6.25 -6.58
C GLY A 25 -0.13 -7.17 -7.00
N TRP A 26 -0.07 -7.58 -8.27
CA TRP A 26 1.01 -8.43 -8.76
C TRP A 26 2.28 -7.63 -9.03
N THR A 27 3.45 -8.16 -8.65
CA THR A 27 4.76 -7.60 -9.01
C THR A 27 5.67 -8.73 -9.51
N SER A 28 6.57 -8.41 -10.43
CA SER A 28 7.58 -9.36 -10.92
C SER A 28 8.70 -9.56 -9.88
N ASN A 29 9.47 -10.65 -10.00
CA ASN A 29 10.66 -10.82 -9.15
C ASN A 29 11.70 -9.70 -9.34
N GLU A 30 11.79 -9.13 -10.54
CA GLU A 30 12.76 -8.06 -10.85
C GLU A 30 12.42 -6.76 -10.11
N THR A 31 11.12 -6.49 -9.92
CA THR A 31 10.58 -5.28 -9.28
C THR A 31 10.15 -5.51 -7.83
N TYR A 32 10.29 -6.74 -7.31
CA TYR A 32 9.79 -7.14 -6.01
C TYR A 32 10.38 -6.32 -4.86
N GLU A 33 11.70 -6.12 -4.86
CA GLU A 33 12.41 -5.37 -3.82
C GLU A 33 11.99 -3.89 -3.80
N GLU A 34 11.81 -3.28 -4.98
CA GLU A 34 11.37 -1.90 -5.11
C GLU A 34 9.92 -1.73 -4.66
N ALA A 35 9.04 -2.66 -5.05
CA ALA A 35 7.66 -2.72 -4.59
C ALA A 35 7.58 -2.88 -3.06
N LEU A 36 8.41 -3.75 -2.47
CA LEU A 36 8.44 -3.97 -1.04
C LEU A 36 8.88 -2.70 -0.28
N LYS A 37 9.91 -1.99 -0.76
CA LYS A 37 10.36 -0.70 -0.21
C LYS A 37 9.29 0.39 -0.28
N MET A 38 8.55 0.44 -1.38
CA MET A 38 7.41 1.34 -1.53
C MET A 38 6.33 1.05 -0.48
N PHE A 39 5.93 -0.22 -0.32
CA PHE A 39 4.96 -0.60 0.70
C PHE A 39 5.46 -0.36 2.13
N ALA A 40 6.76 -0.53 2.39
CA ALA A 40 7.36 -0.20 3.68
C ALA A 40 7.20 1.31 4.00
N SER A 41 7.46 2.17 3.00
CA SER A 41 7.29 3.62 3.13
C SER A 41 5.82 4.02 3.38
N LEU A 42 4.88 3.43 2.61
CA LEU A 42 3.45 3.65 2.81
C LEU A 42 2.97 3.20 4.19
N ARG A 43 3.47 2.06 4.66
CA ARG A 43 3.20 1.56 6.01
C ARG A 43 3.69 2.55 7.06
N GLU A 44 4.92 3.04 6.92
CA GLU A 44 5.50 4.00 7.87
C GLU A 44 4.66 5.27 7.96
N GLU A 45 4.29 5.86 6.83
CA GLU A 45 3.47 7.07 6.78
C GLU A 45 2.05 6.82 7.31
N GLY A 46 1.44 5.69 6.97
CA GLY A 46 0.12 5.32 7.49
C GLY A 46 0.10 5.18 9.02
N LEU A 47 1.12 4.52 9.60
CA LEU A 47 1.23 4.34 11.05
C LEU A 47 1.48 5.65 11.81
N LYS A 48 2.10 6.66 11.17
CA LYS A 48 2.27 8.00 11.76
C LYS A 48 0.95 8.78 11.84
N GLN A 49 0.02 8.54 10.92
CA GLN A 49 -1.24 9.30 10.81
C GLN A 49 -2.40 8.66 11.60
N MET A 50 -2.32 7.37 11.92
CA MET A 50 -3.36 6.63 12.64
C MET A 50 -3.08 6.55 14.14
N THR A 51 -4.12 6.33 14.96
CA THR A 51 -3.99 6.04 16.40
C THR A 51 -5.03 5.01 16.85
N GLY A 52 -4.88 4.46 18.06
CA GLY A 52 -5.84 3.53 18.65
C GLY A 52 -6.00 2.20 17.87
N GLU A 53 -7.20 1.63 17.92
CA GLU A 53 -7.51 0.31 17.31
C GLU A 53 -7.27 0.29 15.79
N GLU A 54 -7.55 1.40 15.09
CA GLU A 54 -7.29 1.53 13.66
C GLU A 54 -5.80 1.36 13.34
N ARG A 55 -4.93 2.00 14.13
CA ARG A 55 -3.47 1.86 13.99
C ARG A 55 -3.03 0.43 14.27
N ASP A 56 -3.53 -0.18 15.33
CA ASP A 56 -3.14 -1.54 15.74
C ASP A 56 -3.55 -2.58 14.67
N ASP A 57 -4.72 -2.42 14.06
CA ASP A 57 -5.17 -3.31 12.99
C ASP A 57 -4.45 -3.07 11.68
N PHE A 58 -4.17 -1.80 11.34
CA PHE A 58 -3.32 -1.46 10.20
C PHE A 58 -1.91 -2.06 10.36
N GLU A 59 -1.30 -1.93 11.54
CA GLU A 59 0.01 -2.50 11.86
C GLU A 59 0.03 -4.03 11.66
N LYS A 60 -0.96 -4.74 12.19
CA LYS A 60 -1.07 -6.21 12.04
C LYS A 60 -1.20 -6.61 10.57
N ARG A 61 -2.06 -5.93 9.81
CA ARG A 61 -2.34 -6.25 8.39
C ARG A 61 -1.19 -5.92 7.46
N THR A 62 -0.36 -4.94 7.82
CA THR A 62 0.77 -4.46 7.00
C THR A 62 2.12 -4.96 7.48
N LYS A 63 2.18 -5.83 8.51
CA LYS A 63 3.43 -6.34 9.08
C LYS A 63 4.37 -6.99 8.05
N TRP A 64 3.83 -7.58 6.99
CA TRP A 64 4.62 -8.17 5.91
C TRP A 64 5.52 -7.15 5.18
N ALA A 65 5.16 -5.86 5.20
CA ALA A 65 5.95 -4.81 4.56
C ALA A 65 7.10 -4.28 5.45
N SER A 66 7.23 -4.75 6.69
CA SER A 66 8.32 -4.33 7.59
C SER A 66 9.61 -5.12 7.40
N THR A 67 9.65 -6.08 6.48
CA THR A 67 10.81 -6.95 6.21
C THR A 67 11.60 -6.53 4.96
N ALA A 68 11.38 -5.31 4.46
CA ALA A 68 12.26 -4.72 3.45
C ALA A 68 13.59 -4.33 4.14
N ASP A 69 14.66 -5.08 3.88
CA ASP A 69 16.02 -4.74 4.35
C ASP A 69 16.66 -3.62 3.48
#